data_AF-A0A937W2F8-F1
#
_entry.id   AF-A0A937W2F8-F1
#
_cell.length_a   1.000
_cell.length_b   1.000
_cell.length_c   1.000
_cell.angle_alpha   90.00
_cell.angle_beta   90.00
_cell.angle_gamma   90.00
#
_symmetry.space_group_name_H-M   'P 1'
#
loop_
_entity.id
_entity.type
_entity.pdbx_description
1 polymer ?
#
loop_
_entity_poly.entity_id
_entity_poly.type
_entity_poly.pdbx_seq_one_letter_code
_entity_poly.pdbx_strand_id
1 'polypeptide(L)' 'MIPQEMFLSYSSLDQDFVIRVVNALRRHGVLAWHSQTNIMGAQQWHDEIGAALHRCDWFLVVLSP' A
#
# COMPACT_ATOMS: atom_id res chain seq x y z
N MET A 1 -3.47 -10.71 16.09
CA MET A 1 -2.20 -10.03 15.81
C MET A 1 -2.52 -8.75 15.06
N ILE A 2 -1.87 -7.64 15.40
CA ILE A 2 -1.97 -6.36 14.66
C ILE A 2 -0.75 -6.30 13.72
N PRO A 3 -0.91 -6.07 12.40
CA PRO A 3 0.22 -5.99 11.49
C PRO A 3 1.10 -4.78 11.80
N GLN A 4 2.41 -4.89 11.60
CA GLN A 4 3.32 -3.76 11.64
C GLN A 4 3.21 -2.93 10.36
N GLU A 5 3.14 -3.61 9.21
CA GLU A 5 2.99 -2.97 7.90
C GLU A 5 2.06 -3.77 7.00
N MET A 6 1.20 -3.05 6.27
CA MET A 6 0.26 -3.62 5.31
C MET A 6 0.66 -3.22 3.90
N PHE A 7 0.60 -4.17 2.97
CA PHE A 7 0.65 -3.88 1.54
C PHE A 7 -0.73 -3.46 1.07
N LEU A 8 -0.89 -2.24 0.58
CA LEU A 8 -2.16 -1.68 0.13
C LEU A 8 -2.20 -1.62 -1.40
N SER A 9 -3.04 -2.47 -2.00
CA SER A 9 -3.31 -2.51 -3.42
C SER A 9 -4.63 -1.79 -3.73
N TYR A 10 -4.61 -0.87 -4.69
CA TYR A 10 -5.74 -0.03 -5.04
C TYR A 10 -5.62 0.51 -6.48
N SER A 11 -6.74 0.91 -7.07
CA SER A 11 -6.75 1.67 -8.33
C SER A 11 -6.31 3.10 -8.09
N SER A 12 -5.53 3.71 -9.00
CA SER A 12 -5.16 5.12 -8.88
C SER A 12 -6.38 6.06 -8.84
N LEU A 13 -7.53 5.63 -9.36
CA LEU A 13 -8.80 6.36 -9.27
C LEU A 13 -9.33 6.46 -7.82
N ASP A 14 -8.91 5.56 -6.93
CA ASP A 14 -9.33 5.53 -5.52
C ASP A 14 -8.37 6.25 -4.56
N GLN A 15 -7.40 7.01 -5.09
CA GLN A 15 -6.33 7.62 -4.29
C GLN A 15 -6.85 8.44 -3.11
N ASP A 16 -7.90 9.24 -3.29
CA ASP A 16 -8.48 10.06 -2.22
C ASP A 16 -9.07 9.20 -1.09
N PHE A 17 -9.68 8.07 -1.44
CA PHE A 17 -10.18 7.11 -0.45
C PHE A 17 -9.03 6.43 0.28
N VAL A 18 -8.01 5.99 -0.45
CA VAL A 18 -6.83 5.31 0.08
C VAL A 18 -6.03 6.19 1.03
N ILE A 19 -5.87 7.48 0.73
CA ILE A 19 -5.23 8.43 1.65
C ILE A 19 -5.96 8.48 2.99
N ARG A 20 -7.30 8.43 3.01
CA ARG A 20 -8.06 8.39 4.27
C ARG A 20 -7.83 7.09 5.04
N VAL A 21 -7.77 5.96 4.34
CA VAL A 21 -7.46 4.65 4.93
C VAL A 21 -6.07 4.62 5.54
N VAL A 22 -5.04 5.05 4.79
CA VAL A 22 -3.65 5.12 5.26
C VAL A 22 -3.54 6.02 6.49
N ASN A 23 -4.19 7.19 6.47
CA ASN A 23 -4.20 8.09 7.62
C ASN A 23 -4.88 7.47 8.85
N ALA A 24 -5.93 6.67 8.66
CA ALA A 24 -6.57 5.94 9.75
C ALA A 24 -5.65 4.85 10.32
N LEU A 25 -5.06 4.01 9.48
CA LEU A 25 -4.11 2.97 9.88
C LEU A 25 -2.94 3.56 10.69
N ARG A 26 -2.38 4.67 10.21
CA ARG A 26 -1.27 5.36 10.88
C ARG A 26 -1.63 5.85 12.27
N ARG A 27 -2.86 6.36 12.48
CA ARG A 27 -3.33 6.78 13.82
C ARG A 27 -3.42 5.61 14.81
N HIS A 28 -3.55 4.38 14.30
CA HIS A 28 -3.55 3.16 15.09
C HIS A 28 -2.18 2.47 15.15
N GLY A 29 -1.11 3.13 14.68
CA GLY A 29 0.26 2.59 14.71
C GLY A 29 0.52 1.52 13.64
N VAL A 30 -0.34 1.41 12.64
CA VAL A 30 -0.18 0.46 11.52
C VAL A 30 0.34 1.21 10.29
N LEU A 31 1.48 0.76 9.75
CA LEU A 31 2.03 1.32 8.52
C LEU A 31 1.33 0.71 7.29
N ALA A 32 1.26 1.47 6.21
CA ALA A 32 0.70 1.00 4.95
C ALA A 32 1.64 1.40 3.79
N TRP A 33 2.23 0.39 3.16
CA TRP A 33 2.94 0.57 1.91
C TRP A 33 1.95 0.59 0.75
N HIS A 34 2.12 1.53 -0.17
CA HIS A 34 1.30 1.62 -1.37
C HIS A 34 2.15 2.19 -2.51
N SER A 35 1.96 1.68 -3.73
CA SER A 35 2.74 2.13 -4.89
C SER A 35 2.37 3.57 -5.22
N GLN A 36 3.36 4.48 -5.17
CA GLN A 36 3.18 5.83 -5.69
C GLN A 36 3.21 5.75 -7.22
N THR A 37 2.28 6.43 -7.88
CA THR A 37 2.08 6.41 -9.34
C THR A 37 3.26 6.90 -10.17
N ASN A 38 4.35 7.37 -9.55
CA ASN A 38 5.46 8.06 -10.21
C ASN A 38 6.81 7.33 -10.13
N ILE A 39 6.81 6.00 -9.97
CA ILE A 39 8.08 5.23 -9.97
C ILE A 39 8.66 5.27 -11.40
N MET A 40 9.73 6.05 -11.58
CA MET A 40 10.43 6.23 -12.84
C MET A 40 11.22 4.96 -13.20
N GLY A 41 10.55 3.96 -13.75
CA GLY A 41 11.20 2.78 -14.35
C GLY A 41 10.56 1.46 -13.95
N ALA A 42 10.22 0.65 -14.96
CA ALA A 42 9.52 -0.62 -14.78
C ALA A 42 10.28 -1.65 -13.92
N GLN A 43 11.61 -1.68 -13.99
CA GLN A 43 12.43 -2.61 -13.21
C GLN A 43 12.45 -2.26 -11.72
N GLN A 44 12.69 -0.98 -11.38
CA GLN A 44 12.68 -0.51 -9.99
C GLN A 44 11.31 -0.70 -9.35
N TRP A 45 10.25 -0.45 -10.13
CA TRP A 45 8.87 -0.69 -9.71
C TRP A 45 8.62 -2.15 -9.32
N HIS A 46 9.12 -3.11 -10.10
CA HIS A 46 8.96 -4.53 -9.80
C HIS A 46 9.71 -4.95 -8.53
N ASP A 47 10.95 -4.48 -8.36
CA ASP A 47 11.78 -4.80 -7.21
C ASP A 47 11.19 -4.21 -5.92
N GLU A 48 10.66 -2.98 -5.96
CA GLU A 48 10.00 -2.34 -4.81
C GLU A 48 8.71 -3.07 -4.40
N ILE A 49 7.90 -3.50 -5.36
CA ILE A 49 6.70 -4.31 -5.09
C ILE A 49 7.10 -5.64 -4.46
N GLY A 50 8.08 -6.34 -5.01
CA GLY A 50 8.57 -7.61 -4.47
C GLY A 50 9.09 -7.46 -3.04
N ALA A 51 9.89 -6.42 -2.78
CA ALA A 51 10.40 -6.12 -1.44
C ALA A 51 9.28 -5.76 -0.47
N ALA A 52 8.26 -5.01 -0.90
CA ALA A 52 7.11 -4.68 -0.09
C ALA A 52 6.24 -5.90 0.23
N LEU A 53 5.96 -6.76 -0.74
CA LEU A 53 5.27 -8.02 -0.56
C LEU A 53 5.96 -8.94 0.44
N HIS A 54 7.30 -8.96 0.44
CA HIS A 54 8.07 -9.79 1.36
C HIS A 54 8.13 -9.23 2.79
N ARG A 55 8.07 -7.91 2.93
CA ARG A 55 8.15 -7.17 4.21
C ARG A 55 6.81 -7.09 4.94
N CYS A 56 5.71 -6.88 4.22
CA CYS A 56 4.43 -6.60 4.82
C CYS A 56 3.82 -7.87 5.43
N ASP A 57 3.20 -7.72 6.59
CA ASP A 57 2.56 -8.83 7.27
C ASP A 57 1.24 -9.20 6.59
N TRP A 58 0.51 -8.17 6.14
CA TRP A 58 -0.87 -8.29 5.64
C TRP A 58 -1.03 -7.62 4.28
N PHE A 59 -1.96 -8.14 3.46
CA PHE A 59 -2.31 -7.59 2.14
C PHE A 59 -3.74 -7.03 2.18
N LEU A 60 -3.89 -5.74 1.92
CA LEU A 60 -5.16 -5.03 1.87
C LEU A 60 -5.48 -4.64 0.44
N VAL A 61 -6.65 -5.04 -0.05
CA VAL A 61 -7.14 -4.74 -1.39
C VAL A 61 -8.34 -3.82 -1.31
N VAL A 62 -8.26 -2.68 -2.00
CA VAL A 62 -9.42 -1.82 -2.24
C VAL A 62 -10.06 -2.24 -3.56
N LEU A 63 -11.30 -2.72 -3.47
CA LEU A 63 -12.13 -3.07 -4.63
C LEU A 63 -13.27 -2.07 -4.72
N SER A 64 -13.31 -1.33 -5.81
CA SER A 64 -14.40 -0.43 -6.18
C SER A 64 -15.13 -0.98 -7.42
N PRO A 65 -16.40 -0.59 -7.66
CA PRO A 65 -17.08 -0.83 -8.93
C PRO A 65 -16.33 -0.25 -10.14
#